data_AF-A0A1V4RV41-F1
#
_entry.id   AF-A0A1V4RV41-F1
#
_cell.length_a   1.000
_cell.length_b   1.000
_cell.length_c   1.000
_cell.angle_alpha   90.00
_cell.angle_beta   90.00
_cell.angle_gamma   90.00
#
_symmetry.space_group_name_H-M   'P 1'
#
loop_
_entity.id
_entity.type
_entity.pdbx_description
1 polymer ?
#
loop_
_entity_poly.entity_id
_entity_poly.type
_entity_poly.pdbx_seq_one_letter_code
_entity_poly.pdbx_strand_id
1 'polypeptide(L)'
;NNFYNLFRKSAQLQAKAVVVVDADLRSITPEWIRDLGSPILKEGFDFITPLYSRNEYDGTITNNICYPLIYGLLGKDIRQPIGGDFALSGKLGNHYLSQNWQETTRQYGVDIFMTLHAITGGFQIGQVGLGAKIHKPSAPKLGPMFTQVIGTLFNTLLDNKWQWNSRLSIRKLPLFGRNILDDPQNMSVVGTLFNTLLDNKWQWNSRLSIRKLPLFGRNILDDPQNLSVDYKSTKSTAIKEFTLHRKTLQSSLTPEIFSKVSVMFDSGKINIGTNLWAKIVYDLLYSYEQSSRNPELIEAMKALYFGRVVSFIKRTLELNHVQSEEMIRDISSGCAAICCRNMLQQFRQACSSNI
;
A
#
# COMPACT_ATOMS: atom_id res chain seq x y z
N ASN A 1 13.98 -4.97 18.09
CA ASN A 1 12.81 -4.63 17.25
C ASN A 1 11.65 -4.27 18.17
N ASN A 2 11.01 -3.10 17.97
CA ASN A 2 10.02 -2.55 18.89
C ASN A 2 8.73 -3.38 18.94
N PHE A 3 8.21 -3.81 17.80
CA PHE A 3 6.96 -4.57 17.73
C PHE A 3 7.09 -5.97 18.33
N TYR A 4 8.20 -6.68 18.07
CA TYR A 4 8.46 -7.96 18.70
C TYR A 4 8.46 -7.85 20.24
N ASN A 5 9.10 -6.81 20.77
CA ASN A 5 9.13 -6.54 22.22
C ASN A 5 7.74 -6.15 22.76
N LEU A 6 6.99 -5.34 22.00
CA LEU A 6 5.61 -5.00 22.32
C LEU A 6 4.75 -6.26 22.46
N PHE A 7 4.78 -7.16 21.47
CA PHE A 7 3.97 -8.38 21.51
C PHE A 7 4.37 -9.29 22.66
N ARG A 8 5.68 -9.45 22.93
CA ARG A 8 6.15 -10.19 24.10
C ARG A 8 5.62 -9.59 25.40
N LYS A 9 5.65 -8.26 25.53
CA LYS A 9 5.14 -7.60 26.73
C LYS A 9 3.63 -7.72 26.85
N SER A 10 2.89 -7.58 25.75
CA SER A 10 1.44 -7.78 25.71
C SER A 10 1.04 -9.20 26.10
N ALA A 11 1.80 -10.21 25.66
CA ALA A 11 1.61 -11.61 26.05
C ALA A 11 1.82 -11.81 27.57
N GLN A 12 2.90 -11.25 28.12
CA GLN A 12 3.19 -11.30 29.56
C GLN A 12 2.10 -10.63 30.41
N LEU A 13 1.56 -9.51 29.94
CA LEU A 13 0.50 -8.77 30.62
C LEU A 13 -0.90 -9.35 30.35
N GLN A 14 -1.02 -10.38 29.51
CA GLN A 14 -2.30 -10.94 29.05
C GLN A 14 -3.23 -9.84 28.51
N ALA A 15 -2.67 -8.90 27.76
CA ALA A 15 -3.41 -7.74 27.26
C ALA A 15 -4.59 -8.18 26.37
N LYS A 16 -5.80 -7.67 26.66
CA LYS A 16 -6.99 -7.95 25.84
C LYS A 16 -6.95 -7.24 24.49
N ALA A 17 -6.46 -6.01 24.48
CA ALA A 17 -6.26 -5.19 23.30
C ALA A 17 -4.95 -4.41 23.40
N VAL A 18 -4.33 -4.17 22.25
CA VAL A 18 -3.15 -3.32 22.10
C VAL A 18 -3.48 -2.30 21.02
N VAL A 19 -3.27 -1.01 21.32
CA VAL A 19 -3.43 0.09 20.36
C VAL A 19 -2.05 0.66 20.09
N VAL A 20 -1.72 0.84 18.81
CA VAL A 20 -0.46 1.40 18.32
C VAL A 20 -0.79 2.61 17.48
N VAL A 21 -0.02 3.67 17.70
CA VAL A 21 -0.09 4.93 16.96
C VAL A 21 1.34 5.41 16.70
N ASP A 22 1.58 5.98 15.52
CA ASP A 22 2.90 6.50 15.17
C ASP A 22 3.30 7.65 16.12
N ALA A 23 4.56 7.63 16.58
CA ALA A 23 5.06 8.58 17.59
C ALA A 23 5.25 10.01 17.02
N ASP A 24 5.26 10.18 15.70
CA ASP A 24 5.40 11.47 15.03
C ASP A 24 4.06 12.05 14.52
N LEU A 25 2.94 11.41 14.85
CA LEU A 25 1.62 11.93 14.52
C LEU A 25 1.36 13.28 15.18
N ARG A 26 0.83 14.20 14.37
CA ARG A 26 0.28 15.48 14.86
C ARG A 26 -1.24 15.46 14.99
N SER A 27 -1.91 14.55 14.27
CA SER A 27 -3.36 14.47 14.14
C SER A 27 -4.04 13.53 15.14
N ILE A 28 -3.30 12.96 16.10
CA ILE A 28 -3.86 12.01 17.07
C ILE A 28 -4.90 12.66 18.00
N THR A 29 -5.99 11.95 18.24
CA THR A 29 -7.09 12.40 19.12
C THR A 29 -7.52 11.30 20.08
N PRO A 30 -8.17 11.61 21.22
CA PRO A 30 -8.76 10.59 22.10
C PRO A 30 -9.74 9.67 21.38
N GLU A 31 -10.45 10.18 20.37
CA GLU A 31 -11.36 9.42 19.53
C GLU A 31 -10.63 8.30 18.77
N TRP A 32 -9.40 8.54 18.27
CA TRP A 32 -8.62 7.50 17.60
C TRP A 32 -8.39 6.31 18.53
N ILE A 33 -8.01 6.55 19.79
CA ILE A 33 -7.77 5.49 20.77
C ILE A 33 -9.04 4.69 21.03
N ARG A 34 -10.18 5.37 21.18
CA ARG A 34 -11.49 4.73 21.36
C ARG A 34 -11.87 3.90 20.13
N ASP A 35 -11.74 4.47 18.93
CA ASP A 35 -12.24 3.89 17.70
C ASP A 35 -11.35 2.73 17.22
N LEU A 36 -10.05 2.76 17.51
CA LEU A 36 -9.12 1.64 17.33
C LEU A 36 -9.38 0.51 18.33
N GLY A 37 -9.53 0.84 19.63
CA GLY A 37 -9.63 -0.17 20.70
C GLY A 37 -11.01 -0.82 20.84
N SER A 38 -12.09 -0.08 20.58
CA SER A 38 -13.46 -0.56 20.83
C SER A 38 -13.85 -1.79 20.00
N PRO A 39 -13.53 -1.90 18.70
CA PRO A 39 -13.86 -3.09 17.92
C PRO A 39 -13.21 -4.37 18.47
N ILE A 40 -11.99 -4.26 19.01
CA ILE A 40 -11.31 -5.39 19.66
C ILE A 40 -12.00 -5.75 20.98
N LEU A 41 -12.27 -4.76 21.83
CA LEU A 41 -12.77 -4.97 23.19
C LEU A 41 -14.25 -5.35 23.26
N LYS A 42 -15.06 -4.90 22.30
CA LYS A 42 -16.53 -4.99 22.35
C LYS A 42 -17.13 -5.83 21.24
N GLU A 43 -16.49 -5.87 20.07
CA GLU A 43 -17.08 -6.47 18.86
C GLU A 43 -16.38 -7.74 18.39
N GLY A 44 -15.37 -8.20 19.13
CA GLY A 44 -14.68 -9.47 18.86
C GLY A 44 -13.78 -9.46 17.63
N PHE A 45 -13.33 -8.28 17.20
CA PHE A 45 -12.31 -8.17 16.16
C PHE A 45 -10.92 -8.47 16.73
N ASP A 46 -10.03 -8.90 15.85
CA ASP A 46 -8.65 -9.24 16.20
C ASP A 46 -7.64 -8.26 15.63
N PHE A 47 -7.93 -7.62 14.49
CA PHE A 47 -7.06 -6.63 13.87
C PHE A 47 -7.86 -5.47 13.28
N ILE A 48 -7.53 -4.24 13.68
CA ILE A 48 -8.13 -3.02 13.14
C ILE A 48 -7.06 -2.21 12.44
N THR A 49 -7.24 -2.03 11.14
CA THR A 49 -6.34 -1.25 10.27
C THR A 49 -6.87 0.16 10.06
N PRO A 50 -6.01 1.15 9.82
CA PRO A 50 -6.46 2.53 9.67
C PRO A 50 -7.02 2.78 8.27
N LEU A 51 -7.95 3.71 8.19
CA LEU A 51 -8.40 4.33 6.96
C LEU A 51 -8.30 5.84 7.15
N TYR A 52 -7.29 6.45 6.54
CA TYR A 52 -7.11 7.90 6.54
C TYR A 52 -7.11 8.42 5.10
N SER A 53 -7.48 9.69 4.94
CA SER A 53 -7.13 10.41 3.72
C SER A 53 -5.64 10.71 3.71
N ARG A 54 -5.03 10.50 2.55
CA ARG A 54 -3.59 10.66 2.33
C ARG A 54 -3.40 11.36 1.00
N ASN A 55 -2.34 12.15 0.87
CA ASN A 55 -1.96 12.62 -0.45
C ASN A 55 -1.63 11.42 -1.37
N GLU A 56 -2.06 11.47 -2.62
CA GLU A 56 -1.93 10.40 -3.61
C GLU A 56 -0.48 10.03 -3.95
N TYR A 57 0.46 10.95 -3.69
CA TYR A 57 1.90 10.76 -3.88
C TYR A 57 2.61 10.23 -2.63
N ASP A 58 1.89 10.04 -1.54
CA ASP A 58 2.39 9.38 -0.33
C ASP A 58 1.90 7.92 -0.26
N GLY A 59 2.60 7.07 0.48
CA GLY A 59 2.29 5.64 0.55
C GLY A 59 2.38 4.94 -0.80
N THR A 60 3.31 5.34 -1.67
CA THR A 60 3.40 4.82 -3.04
C THR A 60 3.61 3.30 -3.12
N ILE A 61 4.32 2.71 -2.15
CA ILE A 61 4.45 1.25 -1.99
C ILE A 61 3.08 0.62 -1.69
N THR A 62 2.33 1.22 -0.77
CA THR A 62 0.95 0.82 -0.44
C THR A 62 0.06 0.84 -1.68
N ASN A 63 0.02 1.99 -2.37
CA ASN A 63 -0.91 2.26 -3.45
C ASN A 63 -0.63 1.43 -4.71
N ASN A 64 0.64 1.18 -5.02
CA ASN A 64 1.03 0.51 -6.26
C ASN A 64 1.29 -0.99 -6.10
N ILE A 65 1.56 -1.51 -4.90
CA ILE A 65 1.95 -2.92 -4.72
C ILE A 65 1.16 -3.62 -3.62
N CYS A 66 1.31 -3.20 -2.37
CA CYS A 66 0.76 -3.96 -1.24
C CYS A 66 -0.76 -4.09 -1.30
N TYR A 67 -1.47 -2.97 -1.48
CA TYR A 67 -2.93 -2.99 -1.57
C TYR A 67 -3.42 -3.76 -2.81
N PRO A 68 -2.91 -3.48 -4.04
CA PRO A 68 -3.32 -4.24 -5.21
C PRO A 68 -3.08 -5.75 -5.14
N LEU A 69 -1.97 -6.20 -4.53
CA LEU A 69 -1.70 -7.64 -4.38
C LEU A 69 -2.58 -8.30 -3.33
N ILE A 70 -2.81 -7.66 -2.18
CA ILE A 70 -3.72 -8.19 -1.15
C ILE A 70 -5.15 -8.27 -1.70
N TYR A 71 -5.59 -7.22 -2.39
CA TYR A 71 -6.89 -7.19 -3.05
C TYR A 71 -7.00 -8.28 -4.14
N GLY A 72 -5.98 -8.37 -5.01
CA GLY A 72 -6.00 -9.23 -6.18
C GLY A 72 -5.72 -10.71 -5.92
N LEU A 73 -4.95 -11.07 -4.89
CA LEU A 73 -4.61 -12.46 -4.57
C LEU A 73 -5.46 -13.03 -3.43
N LEU A 74 -5.76 -12.21 -2.42
CA LEU A 74 -6.43 -12.65 -1.19
C LEU A 74 -7.89 -12.19 -1.11
N GLY A 75 -8.33 -11.33 -2.04
CA GLY A 75 -9.71 -10.82 -2.08
C GLY A 75 -10.08 -9.96 -0.87
N LYS A 76 -9.11 -9.29 -0.25
CA LYS A 76 -9.32 -8.44 0.94
C LYS A 76 -9.16 -6.96 0.58
N ASP A 77 -10.21 -6.17 0.81
CA ASP A 77 -10.19 -4.73 0.56
C ASP A 77 -9.65 -3.93 1.76
N ILE A 78 -8.36 -4.15 2.08
CA ILE A 78 -7.65 -3.44 3.16
C ILE A 78 -6.85 -2.30 2.54
N ARG A 79 -7.30 -1.05 2.66
CA ARG A 79 -6.72 0.10 1.93
C ARG A 79 -5.33 0.50 2.40
N GLN A 80 -5.03 0.33 3.70
CA GLN A 80 -3.75 0.70 4.32
C GLN A 80 -3.06 -0.53 4.95
N PRO A 81 -2.64 -1.54 4.17
CA PRO A 81 -2.04 -2.77 4.68
C PRO A 81 -0.67 -2.59 5.35
N ILE A 82 -0.09 -1.40 5.26
CA ILE A 82 1.16 -1.01 5.93
C ILE A 82 0.98 0.28 6.75
N GLY A 83 -0.23 0.53 7.25
CA GLY A 83 -0.50 1.68 8.12
C GLY A 83 0.05 1.46 9.52
N GLY A 84 0.79 2.43 10.06
CA GLY A 84 1.39 2.38 11.40
C GLY A 84 0.41 2.57 12.58
N ASP A 85 -0.85 2.88 12.30
CA ASP A 85 -1.88 3.19 13.30
C ASP A 85 -2.92 2.07 13.33
N PHE A 86 -2.85 1.18 14.31
CA PHE A 86 -3.68 -0.02 14.32
C PHE A 86 -3.99 -0.50 15.74
N ALA A 87 -4.94 -1.44 15.85
CA ALA A 87 -5.18 -2.18 17.08
C ALA A 87 -5.22 -3.68 16.83
N LEU A 88 -4.85 -4.46 17.84
CA LEU A 88 -4.87 -5.91 17.79
C LEU A 88 -5.30 -6.55 19.11
N SER A 89 -5.87 -7.75 19.02
CA SER A 89 -6.17 -8.61 20.17
C SER A 89 -4.90 -9.26 20.71
N GLY A 90 -4.89 -9.59 22.02
CA GLY A 90 -3.78 -10.35 22.61
C GLY A 90 -3.55 -11.70 21.93
N LYS A 91 -4.62 -12.34 21.45
CA LYS A 91 -4.56 -13.59 20.68
C LYS A 91 -3.76 -13.40 19.39
N LEU A 92 -4.02 -12.33 18.63
CA LEU A 92 -3.28 -12.03 17.41
C LEU A 92 -1.82 -11.67 17.71
N GLY A 93 -1.56 -10.93 18.79
CA GLY A 93 -0.19 -10.65 19.25
C GLY A 93 0.62 -11.93 19.53
N ASN A 94 0.01 -12.92 20.20
CA ASN A 94 0.61 -14.23 20.42
C ASN A 94 0.85 -15.00 19.11
N HIS A 95 -0.10 -14.92 18.17
CA HIS A 95 0.06 -15.52 16.86
C HIS A 95 1.25 -14.92 16.10
N TYR A 96 1.44 -13.60 16.14
CA TYR A 96 2.61 -12.96 15.54
C TYR A 96 3.93 -13.43 16.14
N LEU A 97 3.99 -13.66 17.45
CA LEU A 97 5.19 -14.20 18.11
C LEU A 97 5.53 -15.63 17.67
N SER A 98 4.54 -16.42 17.23
CA SER A 98 4.75 -17.80 16.77
C SER A 98 5.13 -17.90 15.30
N GLN A 99 5.09 -16.80 14.55
CA GLN A 99 5.47 -16.79 13.13
C GLN A 99 6.99 -16.69 12.95
N ASN A 100 7.46 -16.98 11.74
CA ASN A 100 8.87 -16.78 11.40
C ASN A 100 9.17 -15.29 11.11
N TRP A 101 9.99 -14.66 11.96
CA TRP A 101 10.42 -13.27 11.78
C TRP A 101 11.72 -13.19 10.99
N GLN A 102 11.59 -12.89 9.70
CA GLN A 102 12.72 -12.62 8.81
C GLN A 102 13.39 -11.27 9.16
N GLU A 103 14.61 -11.06 8.66
CA GLU A 103 15.34 -9.81 8.91
C GLU A 103 14.56 -8.58 8.41
N THR A 104 13.95 -8.66 7.23
CA THR A 104 13.11 -7.58 6.68
C THR A 104 11.87 -7.30 7.54
N THR A 105 11.29 -8.33 8.17
CA THR A 105 10.19 -8.21 9.15
C THR A 105 10.64 -7.48 10.42
N ARG A 106 11.92 -7.57 10.80
CA ARG A 106 12.47 -6.83 11.94
C ARG A 106 12.75 -5.36 11.62
N GLN A 107 12.49 -4.93 10.39
CA GLN A 107 12.71 -3.57 9.89
C GLN A 107 11.39 -3.01 9.32
N TYR A 108 11.38 -2.41 8.12
CA TYR A 108 10.18 -1.81 7.52
C TYR A 108 9.12 -2.84 7.07
N GLY A 109 9.44 -4.13 6.98
CA GLY A 109 8.51 -5.18 6.56
C GLY A 109 7.48 -5.60 7.63
N VAL A 110 7.57 -5.06 8.84
CA VAL A 110 6.73 -5.48 9.98
C VAL A 110 5.23 -5.27 9.75
N ASP A 111 4.83 -4.14 9.14
CA ASP A 111 3.42 -3.80 8.97
C ASP A 111 2.72 -4.73 7.97
N ILE A 112 3.41 -5.02 6.85
CA ILE A 112 2.87 -5.94 5.84
C ILE A 112 2.84 -7.37 6.38
N PHE A 113 3.83 -7.76 7.18
CA PHE A 113 3.85 -9.04 7.89
C PHE A 113 2.65 -9.19 8.81
N MET A 114 2.35 -8.18 9.64
CA MET A 114 1.19 -8.19 10.53
C MET A 114 -0.11 -8.35 9.76
N THR A 115 -0.31 -7.55 8.71
CA THR A 115 -1.51 -7.62 7.87
C THR A 115 -1.69 -8.99 7.23
N LEU A 116 -0.64 -9.54 6.61
CA LEU A 116 -0.73 -10.83 5.94
C LEU A 116 -0.98 -11.97 6.93
N HIS A 117 -0.29 -12.01 8.07
CA HIS A 117 -0.51 -13.06 9.07
C HIS A 117 -1.86 -12.94 9.79
N ALA A 118 -2.44 -11.74 9.91
CA ALA A 118 -3.83 -11.60 10.34
C ALA A 118 -4.78 -12.22 9.31
N ILE A 119 -4.56 -11.97 8.01
CA ILE A 119 -5.39 -12.54 6.93
C ILE A 119 -5.24 -14.06 6.90
N THR A 120 -4.00 -14.56 6.86
CA THR A 120 -3.73 -15.97 6.65
C THR A 120 -3.99 -16.82 7.89
N GLY A 121 -3.89 -16.23 9.07
CA GLY A 121 -4.33 -16.85 10.32
C GLY A 121 -5.85 -16.91 10.51
N GLY A 122 -6.64 -16.35 9.58
CA GLY A 122 -8.10 -16.38 9.64
C GLY A 122 -8.69 -15.49 10.74
N PHE A 123 -7.98 -14.44 11.14
CA PHE A 123 -8.41 -13.52 12.19
C PHE A 123 -9.51 -12.57 11.70
N GLN A 124 -10.31 -12.04 12.63
CA GLN A 124 -11.35 -11.07 12.31
C GLN A 124 -10.75 -9.68 12.11
N ILE A 125 -10.82 -9.15 10.88
CA ILE A 125 -10.17 -7.88 10.50
C ILE A 125 -11.24 -6.82 10.21
N GLY A 126 -11.00 -5.59 10.67
CA GLY A 126 -11.79 -4.40 10.36
C GLY A 126 -10.92 -3.22 9.94
N GLN A 127 -11.57 -2.15 9.49
CA GLN A 127 -10.96 -0.86 9.20
C GLN A 127 -11.57 0.22 10.08
N VAL A 128 -10.82 1.28 10.39
CA VAL A 128 -11.33 2.44 11.13
C VAL A 128 -11.01 3.75 10.43
N GLY A 129 -12.03 4.59 10.21
CA GLY A 129 -11.85 5.92 9.63
C GLY A 129 -11.25 6.90 10.64
N LEU A 130 -10.03 7.38 10.37
CA LEU A 130 -9.24 8.25 11.26
C LEU A 130 -9.13 9.71 10.78
N GLY A 131 -9.70 10.07 9.63
CA GLY A 131 -9.57 11.42 9.05
C GLY A 131 -8.25 11.59 8.30
N ALA A 132 -7.65 12.78 8.32
CA ALA A 132 -6.36 13.03 7.64
C ALA A 132 -5.16 12.56 8.49
N LYS A 133 -4.17 11.92 7.85
CA LYS A 133 -2.89 11.55 8.49
C LYS A 133 -1.82 12.60 8.22
N ILE A 134 -1.38 13.30 9.28
CA ILE A 134 -0.34 14.34 9.22
C ILE A 134 0.93 13.85 9.93
N HIS A 135 2.03 13.66 9.18
CA HIS A 135 3.28 13.05 9.65
C HIS A 135 4.49 13.49 8.82
N LYS A 136 5.71 13.16 9.26
CA LYS A 136 6.91 13.54 8.49
C LYS A 136 6.98 12.79 7.14
N PRO A 137 7.46 13.44 6.06
CA PRO A 137 7.61 12.79 4.76
C PRO A 137 8.54 11.56 4.83
N SER A 138 8.17 10.48 4.16
CA SER A 138 8.98 9.24 4.11
C SER A 138 10.21 9.33 3.19
N ALA A 139 10.40 10.46 2.50
CA ALA A 139 11.23 10.60 1.29
C ALA A 139 12.70 11.02 1.52
N PRO A 140 13.46 10.34 2.41
CA PRO A 140 14.78 9.91 1.94
C PRO A 140 15.07 8.40 2.11
N LYS A 141 14.11 7.60 2.60
CA LYS A 141 14.34 6.17 2.95
C LYS A 141 13.64 5.16 2.03
N LEU A 142 13.13 5.60 0.89
CA LEU A 142 12.23 4.81 0.05
C LEU A 142 12.88 3.55 -0.54
N GLY A 143 14.20 3.56 -0.80
CA GLY A 143 14.93 2.40 -1.33
C GLY A 143 14.96 1.21 -0.36
N PRO A 144 15.59 1.32 0.82
CA PRO A 144 15.59 0.24 1.82
C PRO A 144 14.19 -0.18 2.27
N MET A 145 13.28 0.80 2.42
CA MET A 145 11.87 0.52 2.75
C MET A 145 11.21 -0.35 1.69
N PHE A 146 11.44 -0.06 0.40
CA PHE A 146 10.92 -0.88 -0.69
C PHE A 146 11.39 -2.33 -0.58
N THR A 147 12.70 -2.56 -0.51
CA THR A 147 13.24 -3.92 -0.49
C THR A 147 12.73 -4.72 0.71
N GLN A 148 12.68 -4.09 1.89
CA GLN A 148 12.23 -4.76 3.10
C GLN A 148 10.73 -5.08 3.06
N VAL A 149 9.89 -4.12 2.63
CA VAL A 149 8.45 -4.34 2.54
C VAL A 149 8.10 -5.36 1.45
N ILE A 150 8.68 -5.24 0.26
CA ILE A 150 8.37 -6.14 -0.86
C ILE A 150 8.95 -7.54 -0.62
N GLY A 151 10.15 -7.64 -0.06
CA GLY A 151 10.72 -8.94 0.34
C GLY A 151 9.83 -9.67 1.33
N THR A 152 9.38 -9.00 2.39
CA THR A 152 8.44 -9.60 3.36
C THR A 152 7.10 -9.94 2.71
N LEU A 153 6.52 -9.04 1.89
CA LEU A 153 5.27 -9.28 1.17
C LEU A 153 5.35 -10.53 0.30
N PHE A 154 6.38 -10.66 -0.53
CA PHE A 154 6.55 -11.78 -1.45
C PHE A 154 6.76 -13.07 -0.67
N ASN A 155 7.67 -13.08 0.32
CA ASN A 155 7.91 -14.28 1.11
C ASN A 155 6.63 -14.76 1.81
N THR A 156 5.92 -13.87 2.51
CA THR A 156 4.70 -14.26 3.24
C THR A 156 3.56 -14.67 2.30
N LEU A 157 3.39 -14.02 1.14
CA LEU A 157 2.42 -14.46 0.13
C LEU A 157 2.75 -15.85 -0.42
N LEU A 158 4.02 -16.09 -0.78
CA LEU A 158 4.48 -17.36 -1.34
C LEU A 158 4.37 -18.50 -0.31
N ASP A 159 4.69 -18.24 0.96
CA ASP A 159 4.52 -19.20 2.07
C ASP A 159 3.05 -19.59 2.28
N ASN A 160 2.10 -18.74 1.88
CA ASN A 160 0.67 -18.94 2.07
C ASN A 160 -0.10 -19.08 0.74
N LYS A 161 0.56 -19.57 -0.32
CA LYS A 161 -0.03 -19.77 -1.66
C LYS A 161 -1.34 -20.53 -1.69
N TRP A 162 -1.49 -21.50 -0.79
CA TRP A 162 -2.70 -22.32 -0.69
C TRP A 162 -3.96 -21.50 -0.39
N GLN A 163 -3.82 -20.27 0.12
CA GLN A 163 -4.93 -19.34 0.36
C GLN A 163 -5.21 -18.38 -0.79
N TRP A 164 -4.39 -18.39 -1.85
CA TRP A 164 -4.62 -17.53 -3.00
C TRP A 164 -5.91 -17.98 -3.69
N ASN A 165 -6.83 -17.05 -3.89
CA ASN A 165 -8.17 -17.43 -4.30
C ASN A 165 -8.27 -17.52 -5.83
N SER A 166 -8.45 -18.73 -6.36
CA SER A 166 -8.72 -18.94 -7.80
C SER A 166 -10.14 -18.49 -8.22
N ARG A 167 -11.05 -18.32 -7.25
CA ARG A 167 -12.41 -17.79 -7.40
C ARG A 167 -12.59 -16.54 -6.53
N LEU A 168 -11.86 -15.48 -6.87
CA LEU A 168 -11.85 -14.23 -6.11
C LEU A 168 -13.27 -13.70 -5.88
N SER A 169 -13.65 -13.69 -4.60
CA SER A 169 -14.75 -12.88 -4.09
C SER A 169 -14.11 -11.76 -3.27
N ILE A 170 -14.23 -10.53 -3.76
CA ILE A 170 -13.72 -9.36 -3.05
C ILE A 170 -14.60 -9.12 -1.82
N ARG A 171 -13.99 -9.19 -0.64
CA ARG A 171 -14.66 -8.92 0.63
C ARG A 171 -14.29 -7.52 1.12
N LYS A 172 -15.29 -6.63 1.15
CA LYS A 172 -15.20 -5.39 1.91
C LYS A 172 -15.17 -5.73 3.40
N LEU A 173 -14.29 -5.05 4.14
CA LEU A 173 -14.17 -5.23 5.59
C LEU A 173 -15.14 -4.30 6.32
N PRO A 174 -15.62 -4.68 7.51
CA PRO A 174 -16.36 -3.78 8.40
C PRO A 174 -15.57 -2.49 8.66
N LEU A 175 -16.26 -1.34 8.58
CA LEU A 175 -15.69 -0.02 8.80
C LEU A 175 -16.26 0.58 10.10
N PHE A 176 -15.37 1.00 10.99
CA PHE A 176 -15.67 1.67 12.25
C PHE A 176 -15.21 3.13 12.21
N GLY A 177 -15.66 3.94 13.17
CA GLY A 177 -15.25 5.35 13.25
C GLY A 177 -15.89 6.22 12.16
N ARG A 178 -15.12 7.16 11.60
CA ARG A 178 -15.68 8.11 10.61
C ARG A 178 -15.91 7.46 9.26
N ASN A 179 -17.11 7.66 8.70
CA ASN A 179 -17.45 7.22 7.34
C ASN A 179 -17.15 8.29 6.27
N ILE A 180 -16.89 9.53 6.68
CA ILE A 180 -16.44 10.63 5.81
C ILE A 180 -15.00 10.94 6.23
N LEU A 181 -14.07 10.79 5.31
CA LEU A 181 -12.67 11.16 5.52
C LEU A 181 -12.50 12.65 5.23
N ASP A 182 -11.60 13.30 5.97
CA ASP A 182 -11.27 14.71 5.75
C ASP A 182 -10.56 14.87 4.39
N ASP A 183 -10.63 16.05 3.77
CA ASP A 183 -9.91 16.28 2.51
C ASP A 183 -8.39 16.06 2.72
N PRO A 184 -7.73 15.35 1.81
CA PRO A 184 -6.29 15.20 1.86
C PRO A 184 -5.59 16.48 1.44
N GLN A 185 -4.33 16.55 1.80
CA GLN A 185 -3.54 17.76 1.74
C GLN A 185 -3.14 18.13 0.29
N ASN A 186 -3.32 19.40 -0.09
CA ASN A 186 -2.94 19.94 -1.41
C ASN A 186 -1.43 20.17 -1.52
N MET A 187 -0.83 19.74 -2.64
CA MET A 187 0.55 20.07 -3.02
C MET A 187 0.60 21.36 -3.85
N SER A 188 1.65 22.17 -3.69
CA SER A 188 2.04 23.14 -4.71
C SER A 188 2.93 22.47 -5.76
N VAL A 189 2.40 22.17 -6.95
CA VAL A 189 3.26 21.91 -8.11
C VAL A 189 3.89 23.24 -8.49
N VAL A 190 5.17 23.46 -8.15
CA VAL A 190 5.85 24.69 -8.56
C VAL A 190 5.97 24.68 -10.08
N GLY A 191 5.08 25.43 -10.72
CA GLY A 191 5.07 25.72 -12.14
C GLY A 191 3.87 26.58 -12.48
N THR A 192 4.01 27.90 -12.29
CA THR A 192 3.33 29.09 -12.87
C THR A 192 1.80 29.09 -13.13
N LEU A 193 1.11 27.95 -13.25
CA LEU A 193 -0.32 27.79 -13.50
C LEU A 193 -1.20 27.98 -12.25
N PHE A 194 -0.63 27.84 -11.05
CA PHE A 194 -1.40 27.79 -9.79
C PHE A 194 -2.00 29.14 -9.40
N ASN A 195 -1.40 30.26 -9.84
CA ASN A 195 -1.90 31.60 -9.52
C ASN A 195 -3.19 31.95 -10.29
N THR A 196 -3.37 31.42 -11.50
CA THR A 196 -4.54 31.70 -12.35
C THR A 196 -5.84 31.05 -11.82
N LEU A 197 -5.72 30.01 -11.00
CA LEU A 197 -6.87 29.29 -10.42
C LEU A 197 -7.44 29.97 -9.16
N LEU A 198 -6.63 30.71 -8.41
CA LEU A 198 -7.10 31.43 -7.21
C LEU A 198 -7.92 32.68 -7.55
N ASP A 199 -7.72 33.25 -8.74
CA ASP A 199 -8.42 34.46 -9.21
C ASP A 199 -9.90 34.22 -9.58
N ASN A 200 -10.35 32.95 -9.67
CA ASN A 200 -11.72 32.59 -10.09
C ASN A 200 -12.58 31.96 -8.98
N LYS A 201 -12.23 32.20 -7.71
CA LYS A 201 -12.90 31.63 -6.51
C LYS A 201 -14.38 32.03 -6.35
N TRP A 202 -14.88 32.99 -7.10
CA TRP A 202 -16.24 33.52 -6.99
C TRP A 202 -17.31 32.73 -7.78
N GLN A 203 -16.91 31.78 -8.63
CA GLN A 203 -17.85 31.07 -9.53
C GLN A 203 -18.56 29.85 -8.92
N TRP A 204 -18.28 29.50 -7.66
CA TRP A 204 -18.87 28.32 -7.02
C TRP A 204 -19.64 28.70 -5.76
N ASN A 205 -20.87 29.18 -5.93
CA ASN A 205 -21.80 29.31 -4.83
C ASN A 205 -23.24 29.03 -5.26
N SER A 206 -23.70 27.80 -5.05
CA SER A 206 -25.13 27.50 -4.97
C SER A 206 -25.41 26.23 -4.15
N ARG A 207 -25.69 26.48 -2.87
CA ARG A 207 -26.60 25.79 -1.93
C ARG A 207 -26.94 24.31 -2.18
N LEU A 208 -26.42 23.45 -1.29
CA LEU A 208 -27.09 22.21 -0.88
C LEU A 208 -27.17 22.20 0.65
N SER A 209 -28.39 22.15 1.19
CA SER A 209 -28.64 22.03 2.63
C SER A 209 -28.39 20.60 3.08
N ILE A 210 -27.18 20.32 3.57
CA ILE A 210 -26.82 19.04 4.17
C ILE A 210 -27.19 19.11 5.67
N ARG A 211 -28.05 18.21 6.14
CA ARG A 211 -28.32 18.03 7.57
C ARG A 211 -27.03 17.58 8.27
N LYS A 212 -26.49 18.41 9.16
CA LYS A 212 -25.32 18.09 9.98
C LYS A 212 -25.69 17.10 11.09
N LEU A 213 -24.93 16.01 11.16
CA LEU A 213 -24.89 15.09 12.31
C LEU A 213 -24.01 15.70 13.43
N PRO A 214 -24.18 15.29 14.70
CA PRO A 214 -23.40 15.82 15.82
C PRO A 214 -21.91 15.50 15.64
N LEU A 215 -21.09 16.55 15.56
CA LEU A 215 -19.64 16.50 15.48
C LEU A 215 -19.08 16.61 16.90
N PHE A 216 -18.31 15.63 17.35
CA PHE A 216 -17.50 15.73 18.57
C PHE A 216 -16.03 15.60 18.16
N GLY A 217 -15.27 16.70 18.30
CA GLY A 217 -13.88 16.85 17.83
C GLY A 217 -13.66 18.22 17.16
N ARG A 218 -12.45 18.79 17.27
CA ARG A 218 -12.15 20.21 16.93
C ARG A 218 -12.64 20.64 15.53
N ASN A 219 -13.29 21.80 15.49
CA ASN A 219 -13.82 22.48 14.29
C ASN A 219 -12.76 23.23 13.47
N ILE A 220 -11.47 22.97 13.68
CA ILE A 220 -10.37 23.62 12.96
C ILE A 220 -9.46 22.50 12.48
N LEU A 221 -9.52 22.22 11.18
CA LEU A 221 -8.55 21.38 10.49
C LEU A 221 -7.25 22.17 10.42
N ASP A 222 -6.13 21.56 10.85
CA ASP A 222 -4.82 22.15 10.68
C ASP A 222 -4.47 22.25 9.18
N ASP A 223 -3.71 23.28 8.81
CA ASP A 223 -3.28 23.50 7.43
C ASP A 223 -2.53 22.27 6.86
N PRO A 224 -2.73 21.95 5.57
CA PRO A 224 -2.07 20.85 4.90
C PRO A 224 -0.54 20.99 4.93
N GLN A 225 0.16 19.88 5.23
CA GLN A 225 1.61 19.81 5.14
C GLN A 225 2.04 19.73 3.68
N ASN A 226 2.95 20.61 3.26
CA ASN A 226 3.48 20.62 1.90
C ASN A 226 4.55 19.53 1.75
N LEU A 227 4.39 18.64 0.77
CA LEU A 227 5.35 17.62 0.38
C LEU A 227 5.98 18.02 -0.94
N SER A 228 7.30 17.90 -1.13
CA SER A 228 7.93 18.10 -2.44
C SER A 228 8.18 16.76 -3.10
N VAL A 229 7.46 16.44 -4.18
CA VAL A 229 7.73 15.22 -4.98
C VAL A 229 8.81 15.53 -6.01
N ASP A 230 10.00 14.98 -5.81
CA ASP A 230 11.10 15.12 -6.77
C ASP A 230 10.96 14.14 -7.93
N TYR A 231 10.09 14.52 -8.87
CA TYR A 231 9.84 13.79 -10.10
C TYR A 231 11.12 13.58 -10.93
N LYS A 232 12.01 14.59 -10.99
CA LYS A 232 13.21 14.53 -11.83
C LYS A 232 14.22 13.53 -11.28
N SER A 233 14.52 13.58 -9.98
CA SER A 233 15.44 12.60 -9.39
C SER A 233 14.84 11.19 -9.40
N THR A 234 13.54 11.04 -9.12
CA THR A 234 12.87 9.72 -9.16
C THR A 234 12.99 9.09 -10.55
N LYS A 235 12.78 9.88 -11.61
CA LYS A 235 12.95 9.42 -13.00
C LYS A 235 14.40 9.05 -13.32
N SER A 236 15.35 9.89 -12.91
CA SER A 236 16.78 9.63 -13.11
C SER A 236 17.23 8.34 -12.41
N THR A 237 16.80 8.15 -11.16
CA THR A 237 17.06 6.94 -10.38
C THR A 237 16.44 5.72 -11.05
N ALA A 238 15.18 5.80 -11.52
CA ALA A 238 14.54 4.71 -12.25
C ALA A 238 15.38 4.23 -13.44
N ILE A 239 15.86 5.16 -14.27
CA ILE A 239 16.67 4.86 -15.46
C ILE A 239 18.02 4.25 -15.07
N LYS A 240 18.69 4.83 -14.08
CA LYS A 240 19.99 4.33 -13.58
C LYS A 240 19.86 2.90 -13.05
N GLU A 241 18.89 2.65 -12.18
CA GLU A 241 18.65 1.33 -11.59
C GLU A 241 18.23 0.30 -12.66
N PHE A 242 17.44 0.70 -13.67
CA PHE A 242 17.07 -0.19 -14.77
C PHE A 242 18.28 -0.63 -15.59
N THR A 243 19.18 0.31 -15.90
CA THR A 243 20.43 -0.01 -16.62
C THR A 243 21.31 -0.95 -15.81
N LEU A 244 21.44 -0.71 -14.49
CA LEU A 244 22.22 -1.55 -13.59
C LEU A 244 21.68 -2.99 -13.52
N HIS A 245 20.36 -3.14 -13.41
CA HIS A 245 19.71 -4.45 -13.21
C HIS A 245 19.10 -5.04 -14.49
N ARG A 246 19.47 -4.54 -15.67
CA ARG A 246 18.85 -4.92 -16.95
C ARG A 246 18.83 -6.44 -17.16
N LYS A 247 19.95 -7.12 -16.90
CA LYS A 247 20.07 -8.58 -17.11
C LYS A 247 19.12 -9.36 -16.22
N THR A 248 19.06 -9.00 -14.93
CA THR A 248 18.13 -9.60 -13.96
C THR A 248 16.69 -9.37 -14.35
N LEU A 249 16.34 -8.17 -14.83
CA LEU A 249 14.98 -7.87 -15.30
C LEU A 249 14.64 -8.62 -16.60
N GLN A 250 15.61 -8.78 -17.50
CA GLN A 250 15.43 -9.52 -18.74
C GLN A 250 15.15 -11.01 -18.51
N SER A 251 15.80 -11.62 -17.52
CA SER A 251 15.56 -13.02 -17.17
C SER A 251 14.29 -13.24 -16.34
N SER A 252 13.73 -12.18 -15.76
CA SER A 252 12.63 -12.27 -14.79
C SER A 252 11.29 -11.74 -15.32
N LEU A 253 11.27 -11.18 -16.53
CA LEU A 253 10.06 -10.72 -17.20
C LEU A 253 9.87 -11.51 -18.49
N THR A 254 8.62 -11.69 -18.89
CA THR A 254 8.31 -12.23 -20.21
C THR A 254 8.94 -11.36 -21.32
N PRO A 255 9.38 -11.95 -22.45
CA PRO A 255 10.04 -11.20 -23.52
C PRO A 255 9.21 -10.01 -24.05
N GLU A 256 7.88 -10.18 -24.13
CA GLU A 256 6.95 -9.12 -24.53
C GLU A 256 6.97 -7.93 -23.56
N ILE A 257 6.90 -8.21 -22.25
CA ILE A 257 6.89 -7.17 -21.21
C ILE A 257 8.26 -6.49 -21.12
N PHE A 258 9.34 -7.28 -21.13
CA PHE A 258 10.69 -6.73 -21.10
C PHE A 258 10.96 -5.81 -22.29
N SER A 259 10.56 -6.20 -23.51
CA SER A 259 10.71 -5.36 -24.70
C SER A 259 10.00 -4.00 -24.54
N LYS A 260 8.74 -4.02 -24.10
CA LYS A 260 7.96 -2.79 -23.85
C LYS A 260 8.62 -1.90 -22.80
N VAL A 261 9.08 -2.49 -21.70
CA VAL A 261 9.75 -1.77 -20.62
C VAL A 261 11.09 -1.20 -21.10
N SER A 262 11.93 -1.99 -21.76
CA SER A 262 13.24 -1.54 -22.26
C SER A 262 13.11 -0.30 -23.14
N VAL A 263 12.21 -0.30 -24.12
CA VAL A 263 11.97 0.86 -25.00
C VAL A 263 11.59 2.12 -24.21
N MET A 264 10.76 1.99 -23.18
CA MET A 264 10.35 3.12 -22.33
C MET A 264 11.51 3.70 -21.51
N PHE A 265 12.36 2.84 -20.96
CA PHE A 265 13.51 3.25 -20.15
C PHE A 265 14.66 3.78 -21.02
N ASP A 266 14.93 3.16 -22.17
CA ASP A 266 15.95 3.56 -23.14
C ASP A 266 15.66 4.94 -23.75
N SER A 267 14.39 5.19 -24.11
CA SER A 267 13.97 6.49 -24.61
C SER A 267 13.79 7.55 -23.53
N GLY A 268 13.81 7.16 -22.25
CA GLY A 268 13.44 8.01 -21.11
C GLY A 268 11.96 8.44 -21.10
N LYS A 269 11.11 7.94 -22.01
CA LYS A 269 9.67 8.23 -22.07
C LYS A 269 8.88 7.17 -21.29
N ILE A 270 9.12 7.13 -19.97
CA ILE A 270 8.48 6.16 -19.08
C ILE A 270 6.97 6.42 -18.94
N ASN A 271 6.17 5.41 -19.26
CA ASN A 271 4.72 5.36 -19.13
C ASN A 271 4.21 3.93 -18.85
N ILE A 272 4.35 3.48 -17.60
CA ILE A 272 3.90 2.16 -17.15
C ILE A 272 2.42 2.26 -16.72
N GLY A 273 1.52 1.91 -17.63
CA GLY A 273 0.09 1.86 -17.36
C GLY A 273 -0.32 0.75 -16.38
N THR A 274 -1.52 0.86 -15.82
CA THR A 274 -2.04 -0.04 -14.78
C THR A 274 -2.00 -1.53 -15.17
N ASN A 275 -2.49 -1.87 -16.36
CA ASN A 275 -2.49 -3.25 -16.84
C ASN A 275 -1.07 -3.82 -17.05
N LEU A 276 -0.15 -3.00 -17.57
CA LEU A 276 1.25 -3.41 -17.75
C LEU A 276 1.93 -3.59 -16.38
N TRP A 277 1.69 -2.66 -15.45
CA TRP A 277 2.23 -2.74 -14.10
C TRP A 277 1.79 -4.00 -13.37
N ALA A 278 0.49 -4.32 -13.40
CA ALA A 278 0.00 -5.53 -12.78
C ALA A 278 0.71 -6.77 -13.36
N LYS A 279 0.81 -6.91 -14.69
CA LYS A 279 1.56 -8.01 -15.31
C LYS A 279 3.03 -8.07 -14.88
N ILE A 280 3.72 -6.93 -14.81
CA ILE A 280 5.11 -6.85 -14.31
C ILE A 280 5.21 -7.41 -12.89
N VAL A 281 4.32 -7.00 -11.98
CA VAL A 281 4.35 -7.46 -10.59
C VAL A 281 4.13 -8.97 -10.49
N TYR A 282 3.23 -9.54 -11.31
CA TYR A 282 2.98 -10.99 -11.35
C TYR A 282 4.18 -11.77 -11.92
N ASP A 283 4.78 -11.32 -13.03
CA ASP A 283 5.99 -11.93 -13.60
C ASP A 283 7.11 -11.94 -12.54
N LEU A 284 7.33 -10.81 -11.85
CA LEU A 284 8.36 -10.71 -10.82
C LEU A 284 8.08 -11.57 -9.59
N LEU A 285 6.82 -11.65 -9.12
CA LEU A 285 6.44 -12.53 -8.01
C LEU A 285 6.69 -14.00 -8.37
N TYR A 286 6.37 -14.38 -9.60
CA TYR A 286 6.63 -15.74 -10.10
C TYR A 286 8.13 -16.01 -10.23
N SER A 287 8.90 -15.14 -10.90
CA SER A 287 10.35 -15.30 -11.02
C SER A 287 11.08 -15.26 -9.69
N TYR A 288 10.56 -14.52 -8.71
CA TYR A 288 11.10 -14.52 -7.35
C TYR A 288 10.97 -15.89 -6.69
N GLU A 289 9.84 -16.56 -6.86
CA GLU A 289 9.72 -17.96 -6.41
C GLU A 289 10.69 -18.89 -7.12
N GLN A 290 10.76 -18.81 -8.46
CA GLN A 290 11.59 -19.72 -9.26
C GLN A 290 13.09 -19.53 -9.02
N SER A 291 13.51 -18.32 -8.67
CA SER A 291 14.91 -17.99 -8.35
C SER A 291 15.32 -18.32 -6.92
N SER A 292 14.58 -19.21 -6.23
CA SER A 292 14.81 -19.51 -4.82
C SER A 292 14.79 -18.26 -3.93
N ARG A 293 13.90 -17.32 -4.25
CA ARG A 293 13.68 -16.07 -3.51
C ARG A 293 14.93 -15.17 -3.49
N ASN A 294 15.58 -15.03 -4.66
CA ASN A 294 16.78 -14.21 -4.80
C ASN A 294 16.49 -12.72 -4.44
N PRO A 295 17.12 -12.15 -3.40
CA PRO A 295 16.92 -10.75 -3.01
C PRO A 295 17.34 -9.73 -4.09
N GLU A 296 18.27 -10.10 -4.98
CA GLU A 296 18.67 -9.23 -6.10
C GLU A 296 17.51 -8.90 -7.05
N LEU A 297 16.51 -9.78 -7.15
CA LEU A 297 15.33 -9.52 -7.96
C LEU A 297 14.45 -8.42 -7.34
N ILE A 298 14.35 -8.38 -6.02
CA ILE A 298 13.64 -7.32 -5.30
C ILE A 298 14.39 -5.99 -5.50
N GLU A 299 15.72 -6.02 -5.45
CA GLU A 299 16.55 -4.86 -5.77
C GLU A 299 16.31 -4.38 -7.21
N ALA A 300 16.31 -5.28 -8.18
CA ALA A 300 16.04 -4.98 -9.58
C ALA A 300 14.63 -4.39 -9.80
N MET A 301 13.63 -4.88 -9.06
CA MET A 301 12.24 -4.42 -9.14
C MET A 301 12.09 -2.93 -8.79
N LYS A 302 12.98 -2.36 -7.96
CA LYS A 302 12.95 -0.91 -7.61
C LYS A 302 12.93 -0.02 -8.84
N ALA A 303 13.69 -0.37 -9.88
CA ALA A 303 13.74 0.40 -11.12
C ALA A 303 12.36 0.57 -11.76
N LEU A 304 11.62 -0.53 -11.85
CA LEU A 304 10.29 -0.57 -12.44
C LEU A 304 9.26 0.11 -11.55
N TYR A 305 9.40 -0.05 -10.23
CA TYR A 305 8.59 0.66 -9.25
C TYR A 305 8.76 2.19 -9.36
N PHE A 306 9.99 2.71 -9.42
CA PHE A 306 10.19 4.15 -9.61
C PHE A 306 9.64 4.62 -10.95
N GLY A 307 9.77 3.82 -12.01
CA GLY A 307 9.13 4.08 -13.30
C GLY A 307 7.59 4.13 -13.21
N ARG A 308 6.98 3.26 -12.39
CA ARG A 308 5.55 3.26 -12.11
C ARG A 308 5.13 4.51 -11.34
N VAL A 309 5.87 4.90 -10.30
CA VAL A 309 5.61 6.13 -9.53
C VAL A 309 5.66 7.36 -10.45
N VAL A 310 6.69 7.47 -11.29
CA VAL A 310 6.81 8.53 -12.31
C VAL A 310 5.62 8.56 -13.26
N SER A 311 5.13 7.40 -13.67
CA SER A 311 3.98 7.27 -14.58
C SER A 311 2.66 7.64 -13.89
N PHE A 312 2.52 7.27 -12.62
CA PHE A 312 1.37 7.65 -11.80
C PHE A 312 1.33 9.16 -11.59
N ILE A 313 2.45 9.77 -11.18
CA ILE A 313 2.56 11.22 -10.99
C ILE A 313 2.07 11.98 -12.21
N LYS A 314 2.61 11.67 -13.40
CA LYS A 314 2.20 12.33 -14.65
C LYS A 314 0.70 12.26 -14.93
N ARG A 315 0.06 11.14 -14.59
CA ARG A 315 -1.36 10.90 -14.90
C ARG A 315 -2.29 11.57 -13.90
N THR A 316 -1.80 11.84 -12.69
CA THR A 316 -2.63 12.45 -11.64
C THR A 316 -2.34 13.93 -11.41
N LEU A 317 -1.40 14.55 -12.15
CA LEU A 317 -1.07 15.98 -12.00
C LEU A 317 -2.27 16.93 -12.09
N GLU A 318 -3.25 16.58 -12.92
CA GLU A 318 -4.47 17.40 -13.14
C GLU A 318 -5.70 16.81 -12.45
N LEU A 319 -5.54 15.70 -11.71
CA LEU A 319 -6.64 15.03 -11.05
C LEU A 319 -6.79 15.53 -9.63
N ASN A 320 -8.03 15.56 -9.14
CA ASN A 320 -8.26 15.73 -7.72
C ASN A 320 -7.97 14.43 -6.96
N HIS A 321 -8.00 14.50 -5.63
CA HIS A 321 -7.72 13.34 -4.79
C HIS A 321 -8.69 12.17 -5.02
N VAL A 322 -9.98 12.44 -5.17
CA VAL A 322 -11.00 11.39 -5.36
C VAL A 322 -10.72 10.61 -6.64
N GLN A 323 -10.41 11.32 -7.73
CA GLN A 323 -10.04 10.73 -9.01
C GLN A 323 -8.72 9.93 -8.91
N SER A 324 -7.77 10.42 -8.12
CA SER A 324 -6.51 9.70 -7.88
C SER A 324 -6.72 8.41 -7.08
N GLU A 325 -7.60 8.41 -6.08
CA GLU A 325 -7.99 7.21 -5.33
C GLU A 325 -8.76 6.19 -6.18
N GLU A 326 -9.64 6.65 -7.08
CA GLU A 326 -10.29 5.79 -8.07
C GLU A 326 -9.25 5.09 -8.95
N MET A 327 -8.24 5.81 -9.43
CA MET A 327 -7.16 5.21 -10.21
C MET A 327 -6.37 4.17 -9.40
N ILE A 328 -6.18 4.37 -8.08
CA ILE A 328 -5.53 3.38 -7.22
C ILE A 328 -6.40 2.11 -7.12
N ARG A 329 -7.71 2.25 -6.96
CA ARG A 329 -8.64 1.11 -6.93
C ARG A 329 -8.74 0.38 -8.26
N ASP A 330 -8.58 1.07 -9.39
CA ASP A 330 -8.51 0.45 -10.71
C ASP A 330 -7.28 -0.47 -10.84
N ILE A 331 -6.14 -0.11 -10.23
CA ILE A 331 -4.96 -1.00 -10.17
C ILE A 331 -5.30 -2.29 -9.47
N SER A 332 -5.94 -2.20 -8.30
CA SER A 332 -6.36 -3.35 -7.52
C SER A 332 -7.33 -4.25 -8.29
N SER A 333 -8.29 -3.65 -9.00
CA SER A 333 -9.25 -4.38 -9.85
C SER A 333 -8.56 -5.05 -11.05
N GLY A 334 -7.58 -4.40 -11.66
CA GLY A 334 -6.74 -4.97 -12.71
C GLY A 334 -5.95 -6.20 -12.23
N CYS A 335 -5.33 -6.12 -11.04
CA CYS A 335 -4.64 -7.25 -10.41
C CYS A 335 -5.60 -8.43 -10.16
N ALA A 336 -6.78 -8.18 -9.59
CA ALA A 336 -7.80 -9.22 -9.38
C ALA A 336 -8.20 -9.89 -10.71
N ALA A 337 -8.37 -9.10 -11.77
CA ALA A 337 -8.77 -9.61 -13.07
C ALA A 337 -7.65 -10.42 -13.78
N ILE A 338 -6.37 -10.14 -13.50
CA ILE A 338 -5.24 -10.96 -13.96
C ILE A 338 -5.18 -12.27 -13.15
N CYS A 339 -5.36 -12.21 -11.84
CA CYS A 339 -5.37 -13.39 -10.98
C CYS A 339 -6.45 -14.40 -11.40
N CYS A 340 -7.69 -13.93 -11.64
CA CYS A 340 -8.79 -14.76 -12.12
C CYS A 340 -8.52 -15.41 -13.50
N ARG A 341 -7.77 -14.73 -14.38
CA ARG A 341 -7.56 -15.17 -15.77
C ARG A 341 -6.30 -16.02 -15.96
N ASN A 342 -5.19 -15.69 -15.30
CA ASN A 342 -3.87 -16.21 -15.66
C ASN A 342 -3.31 -17.27 -14.71
N MET A 343 -3.85 -17.43 -13.49
CA MET A 343 -3.36 -18.50 -12.60
C MET A 343 -3.65 -19.91 -13.12
N LEU A 344 -4.64 -20.11 -14.01
CA LEU A 344 -4.95 -21.43 -14.56
C LEU A 344 -4.13 -21.80 -15.82
N GLN A 345 -3.63 -20.82 -16.58
CA GLN A 345 -2.92 -21.08 -17.85
C GLN A 345 -1.40 -21.03 -17.71
N GLN A 346 -0.83 -20.01 -17.05
CA GLN A 346 0.63 -19.90 -16.93
C GLN A 346 1.23 -20.92 -15.94
N PHE A 347 0.52 -21.25 -14.85
CA PHE A 347 0.96 -22.31 -13.92
C PHE A 347 0.86 -23.72 -14.53
N ARG A 348 -0.01 -23.95 -15.52
CA ARG A 348 -0.08 -25.24 -16.24
C ARG A 348 0.95 -25.35 -17.36
N GLN A 349 1.18 -24.27 -18.12
CA GLN A 349 2.11 -24.29 -19.24
C GLN A 349 3.60 -24.33 -18.83
N ALA A 350 3.97 -23.76 -17.69
CA ALA A 350 5.33 -23.88 -17.15
C ALA A 350 5.65 -25.30 -16.65
N CYS A 351 4.65 -26.09 -16.24
CA CYS A 351 4.84 -27.51 -15.88
C CYS A 351 4.96 -28.44 -17.10
N SER A 352 4.46 -28.03 -18.28
CA SER A 352 4.51 -28.83 -19.51
C SER A 352 5.63 -28.43 -20.47
N SER A 353 6.51 -27.51 -20.08
CA SER A 353 7.68 -27.08 -20.86
C SER A 353 9.03 -27.46 -20.23
N ASN A 354 9.01 -28.24 -19.13
CA ASN A 354 10.18 -28.80 -18.45
C ASN A 354 10.06 -30.32 -18.19
N ILE A 355 9.42 -31.07 -19.10
CA ILE A 355 9.51 -32.54 -19.17
C ILE A 355 10.02 -32.92 -20.56
#